data_AF-A0AAW3J6M5-F1
#
_entry.id   AF-A0AAW3J6M5-F1
#
_cell.length_a   1.000
_cell.length_b   1.000
_cell.length_c   1.000
_cell.angle_alpha   90.00
_cell.angle_beta   90.00
_cell.angle_gamma   90.00
#
_symmetry.space_group_name_H-M   'P 1'
#
loop_
_entity.id
_entity.type
_entity.pdbx_description
1 polymer ?
#
loop_
_entity_poly.entity_id
_entity_poly.type
_entity_poly.pdbx_seq_one_letter_code
_entity_poly.pdbx_strand_id
1 'polypeptide(L)' 'MKNLDINVLSKYQGLEKMIVETDQNISRLEKTIASPYHHPVYIQNCKLALESYRRDLKCLKAAHNAKSNNV' A
#
# COMPACT_ATOMS: atom_id res chain seq x y z
N MET A 1 -5.13 -34.69 -5.88
CA MET A 1 -4.77 -33.27 -6.09
C MET A 1 -6.04 -32.46 -5.90
N LYS A 2 -6.15 -31.68 -4.81
CA LYS A 2 -7.26 -30.74 -4.66
C LYS A 2 -6.93 -29.55 -5.57
N ASN A 3 -7.70 -29.37 -6.63
CA ASN A 3 -7.69 -28.15 -7.43
C ASN A 3 -8.24 -27.03 -6.53
N LEU A 4 -7.35 -26.47 -5.70
CA LEU A 4 -7.53 -25.17 -5.08
C LEU A 4 -7.70 -24.19 -6.23
N ASP A 5 -8.94 -23.77 -6.40
CA ASP A 5 -9.42 -22.91 -7.46
C ASP A 5 -8.47 -21.71 -7.62
N ILE A 6 -7.72 -21.68 -8.73
CA ILE A 6 -6.72 -20.64 -9.03
C ILE A 6 -7.37 -19.24 -9.05
N ASN A 7 -8.69 -19.17 -9.30
CA ASN A 7 -9.48 -17.93 -9.20
C ASN A 7 -9.78 -17.48 -7.77
N VAL A 8 -9.75 -18.40 -6.81
CA VAL A 8 -9.80 -18.02 -5.39
C VAL A 8 -8.44 -17.44 -5.01
N LEU A 9 -7.32 -18.06 -5.39
CA LEU A 9 -5.96 -17.59 -5.05
C LEU A 9 -5.57 -16.25 -5.72
N SER A 10 -6.10 -15.91 -6.90
CA SER A 10 -5.83 -14.62 -7.57
C SER A 10 -6.36 -13.41 -6.79
N LYS A 11 -7.44 -13.56 -5.99
CA LYS A 11 -7.93 -12.53 -5.06
C LYS A 11 -7.00 -12.33 -3.85
N TYR A 12 -6.09 -13.27 -3.59
CA TYR A 12 -5.22 -13.30 -2.42
C TYR A 12 -3.84 -12.69 -2.75
N GLN A 13 -3.40 -12.80 -4.00
CA GLN A 13 -2.22 -12.09 -4.50
C GLN A 13 -2.41 -10.56 -4.55
N GLY A 14 -3.64 -10.08 -4.75
CA GLY A 14 -3.93 -8.65 -4.84
C GLY A 14 -3.59 -7.88 -3.56
N LEU A 15 -3.97 -8.39 -2.39
CA LEU A 15 -3.86 -7.63 -1.15
C LEU A 15 -2.41 -7.46 -0.67
N GLU A 16 -1.61 -8.53 -0.71
CA GLU A 16 -0.18 -8.45 -0.36
C GLU A 16 0.59 -7.58 -1.36
N LYS A 17 0.30 -7.73 -2.66
CA LYS A 17 0.86 -6.86 -3.69
C LYS A 17 0.48 -5.39 -3.46
N MET A 18 -0.78 -5.10 -3.14
CA MET A 18 -1.22 -3.74 -2.83
C MET A 18 -0.51 -3.18 -1.59
N ILE A 19 -0.29 -3.99 -0.54
CA ILE A 19 0.49 -3.58 0.63
C ILE A 19 1.92 -3.17 0.21
N VAL A 20 2.59 -4.01 -0.57
CA VAL A 20 3.96 -3.75 -1.04
C VAL A 20 4.02 -2.50 -1.92
N GLU A 21 3.09 -2.36 -2.88
CA GLU A 21 3.03 -1.20 -3.77
C GLU A 21 2.75 0.10 -2.99
N THR A 22 1.83 0.06 -2.02
CA THR A 22 1.54 1.19 -1.14
C THR A 22 2.76 1.57 -0.30
N ASP A 23 3.48 0.60 0.26
CA ASP A 23 4.70 0.83 1.05
C ASP A 23 5.82 1.47 0.19
N GLN A 24 5.99 0.99 -1.04
CA GLN A 24 6.92 1.59 -2.00
C GLN A 24 6.55 3.03 -2.35
N ASN A 25 5.27 3.33 -2.53
CA ASN A 25 4.79 4.68 -2.81
C ASN A 25 5.03 5.63 -1.63
N ILE A 26 4.82 5.16 -0.40
CA ILE A 26 5.18 5.89 0.83
C ILE A 26 6.68 6.21 0.82
N SER A 27 7.55 5.23 0.60
CA SER A 27 8.99 5.44 0.58
C SER A 27 9.44 6.44 -0.49
N ARG A 28 8.83 6.40 -1.69
CA ARG A 28 9.09 7.36 -2.77
C ARG A 28 8.67 8.78 -2.36
N LEU A 29 7.48 8.94 -1.79
CA LEU A 29 7.00 10.25 -1.34
C LEU A 29 7.85 10.82 -0.22
N GLU A 30 8.29 10.01 0.73
CA GLU A 30 9.19 10.44 1.81
C GLU A 30 10.53 10.95 1.25
N LYS A 31 11.10 10.25 0.26
CA LYS A 31 12.31 10.71 -0.44
C LYS A 31 12.07 12.02 -1.20
N THR A 32 10.95 12.14 -1.89
CA THR A 32 10.58 13.36 -2.62
C THR A 32 10.39 14.54 -1.66
N ILE A 33 9.75 14.34 -0.51
CA ILE A 33 9.52 15.38 0.50
C ILE A 33 10.82 15.86 1.14
N ALA A 34 11.79 14.96 1.33
CA ALA A 34 13.10 15.31 1.85
C ALA A 34 14.02 16.03 0.84
N SER A 35 13.67 16.03 -0.45
CA SER A 35 14.46 16.66 -1.50
C SER A 35 14.28 18.19 -1.51
N PRO A 36 15.37 18.98 -1.51
CA PRO A 36 15.30 20.44 -1.48
C PRO A 36 14.94 21.07 -2.84
N TYR A 37 14.88 20.26 -3.91
CA TYR A 37 14.80 20.74 -5.29
C TYR A 37 13.37 20.88 -5.83
N HIS A 38 12.36 20.62 -5.01
CA HIS A 38 10.98 20.66 -5.45
C HIS A 38 10.24 21.91 -4.97
N HIS A 39 9.30 22.37 -5.79
CA HIS A 39 8.46 23.51 -5.47
C HIS A 39 7.61 23.23 -4.21
N PRO A 40 7.44 24.21 -3.28
CA PRO A 40 6.70 24.00 -2.03
C PRO A 40 5.27 23.47 -2.20
N VAL A 41 4.55 23.93 -3.23
CA VAL A 41 3.19 23.44 -3.54
C VAL A 41 3.20 21.96 -3.93
N TYR A 42 4.20 21.52 -4.70
CA TYR A 42 4.36 20.12 -5.04
C TYR A 42 4.67 19.28 -3.80
N ILE A 43 5.55 19.77 -2.92
CA ILE A 43 5.83 19.12 -1.62
C ILE A 43 4.57 19.01 -0.76
N GLN A 44 3.72 20.04 -0.73
CA GLN A 44 2.46 19.97 0.02
C GLN A 44 1.52 18.90 -0.54
N ASN A 45 1.40 18.79 -1.87
CA ASN A 45 0.63 17.72 -2.50
C ASN A 45 1.21 16.33 -2.19
N CYS A 46 2.54 16.18 -2.17
CA CYS A 46 3.20 14.94 -1.76
C CYS A 46 2.89 14.58 -0.31
N LYS A 47 2.85 15.56 0.61
CA LYS A 47 2.48 15.32 2.02
C LYS A 47 1.03 14.83 2.16
N LEU A 48 0.09 15.45 1.44
CA LEU A 48 -1.31 15.01 1.43
C LEU A 48 -1.46 13.58 0.86
N ALA A 49 -0.76 13.27 -0.23
CA ALA A 49 -0.73 11.92 -0.79
C ALA A 49 -0.12 10.91 0.18
N LEU A 50 0.96 11.28 0.89
CA LEU A 50 1.62 10.44 1.89
C LEU A 50 0.67 10.08 3.03
N GLU A 51 -0.11 11.04 3.54
CA GLU A 51 -1.12 10.78 4.55
C GLU A 51 -2.20 9.82 4.06
N SER A 52 -2.62 9.95 2.80
CA SER A 52 -3.59 9.03 2.19
C SER A 52 -3.03 7.61 2.12
N TYR A 53 -1.83 7.42 1.57
CA TYR A 53 -1.22 6.10 1.48
C TYR A 53 -0.96 5.47 2.85
N ARG A 54 -0.65 6.25 3.88
CA ARG A 54 -0.52 5.73 5.26
C ARG A 54 -1.85 5.21 5.82
N ARG A 55 -2.96 5.89 5.54
CA ARG A 55 -4.30 5.39 5.90
C ARG A 55 -4.64 4.11 5.14
N ASP A 56 -4.40 4.11 3.83
CA ASP A 56 -4.67 2.95 2.98
C ASP A 56 -3.84 1.74 3.42
N LEU A 57 -2.55 1.92 3.72
CA LEU A 57 -1.68 0.86 4.22
C LEU A 57 -2.18 0.26 5.53
N LYS A 58 -2.68 1.09 6.45
CA LYS A 58 -3.28 0.63 7.71
C LYS A 58 -4.52 -0.23 7.43
N CYS A 59 -5.40 0.20 6.52
CA CYS A 59 -6.59 -0.56 6.11
C CYS A 59 -6.22 -1.89 5.44
N LEU A 60 -5.25 -1.87 4.51
CA LEU A 60 -4.78 -3.06 3.80
C LEU A 60 -4.17 -4.08 4.77
N LYS A 61 -3.33 -3.64 5.71
CA LYS A 61 -2.75 -4.51 6.76
C LYS A 61 -3.81 -5.09 7.68
N ALA A 62 -4.80 -4.28 8.09
CA ALA A 62 -5.92 -4.77 8.90
C ALA A 62 -6.75 -5.83 8.16
N ALA A 63 -7.06 -5.58 6.89
CA ALA A 63 -7.78 -6.55 6.05
C ALA A 63 -6.97 -7.84 5.85
N HIS A 64 -5.65 -7.74 5.69
CA HIS A 64 -4.76 -8.89 5.56
C HIS A 64 -4.76 -9.74 6.84
N ASN A 65 -4.62 -9.11 8.00
CA ASN A 65 -4.63 -9.80 9.29
C ASN A 65 -5.99 -10.44 9.61
N ALA A 66 -7.09 -9.75 9.33
CA ALA A 66 -8.44 -10.31 9.50
C ALA A 66 -8.67 -11.54 8.64
N LYS A 67 -8.04 -11.59 7.46
CA LYS A 67 -8.07 -12.73 6.56
C LYS A 67 -7.19 -13.89 7.05
N SER A 68 -5.97 -13.60 7.51
CA SER A 68 -5.08 -14.63 8.08
C SER A 68 -5.64 -15.30 9.33
N ASN A 69 -6.49 -14.61 10.11
CA ASN A 69 -7.11 -15.16 11.33
C ASN A 69 -8.41 -15.94 11.08
N ASN A 70 -8.98 -15.89 9.86
CA ASN A 70 -10.21 -16.61 9.48
C ASN A 70 -9.93 -17.85 8.62
N VAL A 71 -8.67 -18.31 8.58
CA VAL A 71 -8.19 -19.53 7.91
C VAL A 71 -7.59 -20.44 8.97
#